data_AF-A0A9W6T201-F1
#
_entry.id   AF-A0A9W6T201-F1
#
_cell.length_a   1.000
_cell.length_b   1.000
_cell.length_c   1.000
_cell.angle_alpha   90.00
_cell.angle_beta   90.00
_cell.angle_gamma   90.00
#
_symmetry.space_group_name_H-M   'P 1'
#
loop_
_entity.id
_entity.type
_entity.pdbx_description
1 polymer ?
#
loop_
_entity_poly.entity_id
_entity_poly.type
_entity_poly.pdbx_seq_one_letter_code
_entity_poly.pdbx_strand_id
1 'polypeptide(L)'
;MSDLIKPIEINEFILAIRDLSDEQLSKLKSSLNNSLAKLEESNTILQESIVEPNNDNQHEQQQRQEQDDNLLFKQCIDENLKVIENQKIRLNEINKLLSIRGLNNNKDKETKDETTHETTKNSLIL
;
A
#
# COMPACT_ATOMS: atom_id res chain seq x y z
N MET A 1 19.16 -23.51 -0.94
CA MET A 1 18.84 -22.58 -2.03
C MET A 1 17.47 -22.00 -1.72
N SER A 2 17.37 -20.67 -1.73
CA SER A 2 16.26 -19.84 -1.22
C SER A 2 15.80 -20.22 0.18
N ASP A 3 16.49 -19.69 1.19
CA ASP A 3 15.77 -19.28 2.39
C ASP A 3 14.69 -18.32 1.89
N LEU A 4 13.43 -18.79 1.88
CA LEU A 4 12.29 -17.91 1.69
C LEU A 4 12.48 -16.82 2.73
N ILE A 5 12.87 -15.63 2.28
CA ILE A 5 12.94 -14.43 3.10
C ILE A 5 11.50 -14.20 3.51
N LYS A 6 11.09 -14.84 4.59
CA LYS A 6 9.72 -14.76 5.07
C LYS A 6 9.51 -13.28 5.36
N PRO A 7 8.50 -12.65 4.75
CA PRO A 7 8.20 -11.26 5.07
C PRO A 7 8.07 -11.14 6.58
N ILE A 8 8.87 -10.27 7.21
CA ILE A 8 8.80 -10.04 8.66
C ILE A 8 7.34 -9.73 8.99
N GLU A 9 6.76 -10.56 9.86
CA GLU A 9 5.38 -10.43 10.29
C GLU A 9 5.19 -9.07 10.96
N ILE A 10 4.04 -8.44 10.76
CA ILE A 10 3.84 -7.06 11.25
C ILE A 10 4.06 -6.93 12.77
N ASN A 11 3.73 -7.98 13.53
CA ASN A 11 3.92 -8.00 14.98
C ASN A 11 5.41 -7.99 15.36
N GLU A 12 6.24 -8.75 14.64
CA GLU A 12 7.70 -8.78 14.85
C GLU A 12 8.31 -7.43 14.47
N PHE A 13 7.83 -6.83 13.39
CA PHE A 13 8.23 -5.49 12.98
C PHE A 13 7.91 -4.44 14.05
N ILE A 14 6.70 -4.44 14.61
CA ILE A 14 6.28 -3.49 15.67
C ILE A 14 7.19 -3.61 16.89
N LEU A 15 7.56 -4.83 17.29
CA LEU A 15 8.47 -5.04 18.41
C LEU A 15 9.86 -4.49 18.11
N ALA A 16 10.40 -4.79 16.93
CA ALA A 16 11.73 -4.36 16.53
C ALA A 16 11.88 -2.83 16.45
N ILE A 17 10.85 -2.11 15.99
CA ILE A 17 10.94 -0.65 15.84
C ILE A 17 10.85 0.11 17.18
N ARG A 18 10.39 -0.51 18.27
CA ARG A 18 10.26 0.14 19.58
C ARG A 18 11.60 0.58 20.15
N ASP A 19 12.66 -0.18 19.87
CA ASP A 19 14.00 0.06 20.40
C ASP A 19 14.84 0.99 19.52
N LEU A 20 14.33 1.38 18.34
CA LEU A 20 15.03 2.27 17.43
C LEU A 20 15.02 3.72 17.94
N SER A 21 16.10 4.45 17.70
CA SER A 21 16.15 5.90 17.90
C SER A 21 15.28 6.63 16.88
N ASP A 22 14.98 7.89 17.15
CA ASP A 22 14.13 8.70 16.27
C ASP A 22 14.76 8.92 14.89
N GLU A 23 16.08 9.09 14.86
CA GLU A 23 16.84 9.17 13.61
C GLU A 23 16.73 7.86 12.81
N GLN A 24 16.85 6.72 13.48
CA GLN A 24 16.70 5.40 12.85
C GLN A 24 15.28 5.18 12.32
N LEU A 25 14.25 5.59 13.07
CA LEU A 25 12.86 5.55 12.62
C LEU A 25 12.61 6.44 11.41
N SER A 26 13.18 7.66 11.40
CA SER A 26 13.07 8.59 10.28
C SER A 26 13.76 8.05 9.01
N LYS A 27 14.95 7.46 9.15
CA LYS A 27 15.65 6.78 8.05
C LYS A 27 14.85 5.59 7.52
N LEU A 28 14.31 4.76 8.42
CA LEU A 28 13.49 3.60 8.04
C LEU A 28 12.23 4.03 7.31
N LYS A 29 11.52 5.06 7.81
CA LYS A 29 10.36 5.66 7.16
C LYS A 29 10.69 6.14 5.75
N SER A 30 11.81 6.86 5.59
CA SER A 30 12.27 7.36 4.30
C SER A 30 12.60 6.21 3.33
N SER A 31 13.25 5.15 3.81
CA SER A 31 13.55 3.96 3.01
C SER A 31 12.27 3.23 2.56
N LEU A 32 11.26 3.11 3.44
CA LEU A 32 9.98 2.50 3.09
C LEU A 32 9.22 3.33 2.07
N ASN A 33 9.17 4.66 2.22
CA ASN A 33 8.56 5.55 1.23
C ASN A 33 9.25 5.44 -0.14
N ASN A 34 10.58 5.38 -0.18
CA ASN A 34 11.33 5.19 -1.43
C ASN A 34 11.02 3.84 -2.07
N SER A 35 10.90 2.77 -1.27
CA SER A 35 10.53 1.46 -1.79
C SER A 35 9.10 1.46 -2.33
N LEU A 36 8.18 2.15 -1.66
CA LEU A 36 6.78 2.25 -2.06
C LEU A 36 6.67 2.96 -3.42
N ALA A 37 7.36 4.10 -3.56
CA ALA A 37 7.39 4.86 -4.80
C ALA A 37 7.90 4.03 -5.99
N LYS A 38 8.95 3.22 -5.78
CA LYS A 38 9.48 2.33 -6.82
C LYS A 38 8.52 1.21 -7.21
N LEU A 39 7.79 0.65 -6.25
CA LEU A 39 6.78 -0.38 -6.53
C LEU A 39 5.59 0.20 -7.29
N GLU A 40 5.16 1.41 -6.93
CA GLU A 40 4.09 2.14 -7.62
C GLU A 40 4.50 2.55 -9.05
N GLU A 41 5.75 2.99 -9.24
CA GLU A 41 6.35 3.24 -10.56
C GLU A 41 6.41 1.95 -11.41
N SER A 42 6.90 0.86 -10.82
CA SER A 42 6.95 -0.45 -11.50
C SER A 42 5.57 -0.93 -11.92
N ASN A 43 4.54 -0.73 -11.09
CA ASN A 43 3.17 -1.10 -11.43
C ASN A 43 2.62 -0.24 -12.56
N THR A 44 2.93 1.06 -12.58
CA THR A 44 2.55 1.94 -13.69
C THR A 44 3.13 1.44 -15.01
N ILE A 45 4.42 1.11 -15.04
CA ILE A 45 5.10 0.59 -16.24
C ILE A 45 4.49 -0.74 -16.69
N LEU A 46 4.22 -1.65 -15.75
CA LEU A 46 3.59 -2.94 -16.07
C LEU A 46 2.17 -2.77 -16.61
N GLN A 47 1.39 -1.84 -16.06
CA GLN A 47 0.05 -1.53 -16.55
C GLN A 47 0.07 -0.96 -17.96
N GLU A 48 1.02 -0.07 -18.27
CA GLU A 48 1.22 0.48 -19.62
C GLU A 48 1.67 -0.59 -20.62
N SER A 49 2.31 -1.67 -20.15
CA SER A 49 2.77 -2.79 -20.97
C SER A 49 1.67 -3.82 -21.28
N ILE A 50 0.50 -3.73 -20.63
CA ILE A 50 -0.64 -4.59 -20.93
C ILE A 50 -1.29 -4.11 -22.22
N VAL A 51 -1.23 -4.94 -23.26
CA VAL A 51 -1.80 -4.63 -24.58
C VAL A 51 -3.19 -5.24 -24.70
N GLU A 52 -4.18 -4.50 -25.19
CA GLU A 52 -5.50 -5.11 -25.47
C GLU A 52 -5.43 -6.04 -26.68
N PRO A 53 -6.02 -7.25 -26.61
CA PRO A 53 -6.02 -8.16 -27.74
C PRO A 53 -6.78 -7.55 -28.92
N ASN A 54 -6.09 -7.37 -30.05
CA ASN A 54 -6.73 -6.93 -31.28
C ASN A 54 -7.55 -8.08 -31.87
N ASN A 55 -8.83 -7.82 -32.18
CA ASN A 55 -9.78 -8.82 -32.72
C ASN A 55 -9.52 -9.23 -34.19
N ASP A 56 -8.41 -8.80 -34.78
CA ASP A 56 -8.03 -9.17 -36.14
C ASP A 56 -7.46 -10.59 -36.16
N ASN A 57 -8.30 -11.56 -36.50
CA ASN A 57 -8.03 -13.01 -36.59
C ASN A 57 -6.87 -13.42 -37.54
N GLN A 58 -6.06 -12.48 -38.05
CA GLN A 58 -5.01 -12.78 -39.01
C GLN A 58 -3.75 -13.36 -38.36
N HIS A 59 -3.57 -13.23 -37.04
CA HIS A 59 -2.36 -13.68 -36.33
C HIS A 59 -2.64 -14.33 -34.95
N GLU A 60 -3.34 -15.47 -34.94
CA GLU A 60 -3.69 -16.21 -33.71
C GLU A 60 -2.50 -16.56 -32.80
N GLN A 61 -1.32 -16.86 -33.35
CA GLN A 61 -0.13 -17.18 -32.54
C GLN A 61 0.39 -15.97 -31.78
N GLN A 62 0.40 -14.80 -32.43
CA GLN A 62 0.84 -13.55 -31.82
C GLN A 62 -0.14 -13.11 -30.73
N GLN A 63 -1.44 -13.23 -30.97
CA GLN A 63 -2.47 -12.95 -29.96
C GLN A 63 -2.33 -13.83 -28.72
N ARG A 64 -2.02 -15.13 -28.89
CA ARG A 64 -1.79 -16.03 -27.75
C ARG A 64 -0.57 -15.61 -26.92
N GLN A 65 0.52 -15.23 -27.58
CA GLN A 65 1.72 -14.74 -26.90
C GLN A 65 1.44 -13.44 -26.12
N GLU A 66 0.74 -12.49 -26.74
CA GLU A 66 0.33 -11.23 -26.08
C GLU A 66 -0.59 -11.50 -24.87
N GLN A 67 -1.47 -12.51 -24.95
CA GLN A 67 -2.31 -12.93 -23.82
C GLN A 67 -1.49 -13.54 -22.67
N ASP A 68 -0.50 -14.37 -22.97
CA ASP A 68 0.38 -14.97 -21.96
C ASP A 68 1.24 -13.90 -21.26
N ASP A 69 1.80 -12.96 -22.02
CA ASP A 69 2.60 -11.85 -21.49
C ASP A 69 1.73 -10.93 -20.59
N ASN A 70 0.51 -10.61 -21.04
CA ASN A 70 -0.45 -9.84 -20.24
C ASN A 70 -0.82 -10.55 -18.93
N LEU A 71 -0.96 -11.88 -18.94
CA LEU A 71 -1.24 -12.65 -17.74
C LEU A 71 -0.08 -12.55 -16.77
N LEU A 72 1.16 -12.66 -17.26
CA LEU A 72 2.36 -12.50 -16.44
C LEU A 72 2.45 -11.10 -15.82
N PHE A 73 2.22 -10.04 -16.60
CA PHE A 73 2.23 -8.67 -16.07
C PHE A 73 1.18 -8.45 -14.99
N LYS A 74 -0.02 -9.01 -15.15
CA LYS A 74 -1.07 -8.96 -14.12
C LYS A 74 -0.64 -9.68 -12.84
N GLN A 75 -0.04 -10.85 -12.95
CA GLN A 75 0.50 -11.58 -11.80
C GLN A 75 1.58 -10.78 -11.06
N CYS A 76 2.50 -10.14 -11.80
CA CYS A 76 3.51 -9.26 -11.21
C CYS A 76 2.89 -8.06 -10.47
N ILE A 77 1.87 -7.43 -11.06
CA ILE A 77 1.14 -6.32 -10.40
C ILE A 77 0.48 -6.81 -9.11
N ASP A 78 -0.20 -7.95 -9.13
CA ASP A 78 -0.86 -8.53 -7.96
C ASP A 78 0.12 -8.84 -6.82
N GLU A 79 1.32 -9.34 -7.15
CA GLU A 79 2.38 -9.56 -6.17
C GLU A 79 2.91 -8.24 -5.59
N ASN A 80 3.18 -7.25 -6.45
CA ASN A 80 3.61 -5.93 -6.02
C ASN A 80 2.58 -5.26 -5.10
N LEU A 81 1.28 -5.40 -5.37
CA LEU A 81 0.21 -4.85 -4.54
C LEU A 81 0.24 -5.41 -3.12
N LYS A 82 0.51 -6.71 -2.94
CA LYS A 82 0.67 -7.33 -1.60
C LYS A 82 1.88 -6.74 -0.86
N VAL A 83 2.95 -6.43 -1.57
CA VAL A 83 4.14 -5.79 -0.96
C VAL A 83 3.82 -4.34 -0.57
N ILE A 84 3.15 -3.59 -1.45
CA ILE A 84 2.69 -2.21 -1.20
C ILE A 84 1.81 -2.15 0.04
N GLU A 85 0.84 -3.04 0.18
CA GLU A 85 -0.04 -3.10 1.35
C GLU A 85 0.76 -3.31 2.64
N ASN A 86 1.67 -4.30 2.65
CA ASN A 86 2.54 -4.55 3.79
C ASN A 86 3.42 -3.34 4.14
N GLN A 87 3.96 -2.63 3.14
CA GLN A 87 4.76 -1.42 3.37
C GLN A 87 3.93 -0.28 3.94
N LYS A 88 2.68 -0.09 3.47
CA LYS A 88 1.74 0.90 4.01
C LYS A 88 1.40 0.62 5.47
N ILE A 89 1.18 -0.65 5.83
CA ILE A 89 0.96 -1.04 7.23
C ILE A 89 2.20 -0.72 8.09
N ARG A 90 3.40 -1.06 7.62
CA ARG A 90 4.65 -0.74 8.35
C ARG A 90 4.87 0.76 8.53
N LEU A 91 4.60 1.56 7.50
CA LEU A 91 4.65 3.03 7.58
C LEU A 91 3.67 3.58 8.61
N ASN A 92 2.46 3.03 8.67
CA ASN A 92 1.46 3.41 9.67
C ASN A 92 1.97 3.15 11.10
N GLU A 93 2.59 2.00 11.35
CA GLU A 93 3.14 1.67 12.68
C GLU A 93 4.32 2.59 13.06
N ILE A 94 5.21 2.93 12.11
CA ILE A 94 6.26 3.92 12.36
C ILE A 94 5.64 5.29 12.69
N ASN A 95 4.62 5.72 11.94
CA ASN A 95 3.95 6.99 12.18
C ASN A 95 3.28 7.02 13.57
N LYS A 96 2.60 5.95 13.97
CA LYS A 96 2.04 5.82 15.33
C LYS A 96 3.11 5.95 16.40
N LEU A 97 4.25 5.27 16.23
CA LEU A 97 5.35 5.34 17.19
C LEU A 97 5.97 6.74 17.27
N LEU A 98 6.20 7.40 16.12
CA LEU A 98 6.67 8.80 16.08
C LEU A 98 5.66 9.76 16.73
N SER A 99 4.35 9.50 16.55
CA SER A 99 3.28 10.24 17.21
C SER A 99 3.36 10.12 18.73
N ILE A 100 3.52 8.89 19.25
CA ILE A 100 3.65 8.60 20.69
C ILE A 100 4.87 9.30 21.28
N ARG A 101 5.96 9.40 20.52
CA ARG A 101 7.20 10.08 20.94
C ARG A 101 7.14 11.61 20.82
N GLY A 102 6.03 12.17 20.32
CA GLY A 102 5.87 13.62 20.14
C GLY A 102 6.66 14.18 18.94
N LEU A 103 7.06 13.33 18.00
CA LEU A 103 7.93 13.67 16.86
C LEU A 103 7.17 13.74 15.53
N ASN A 104 5.84 13.75 15.58
CA ASN A 104 5.04 14.09 14.41
C ASN A 104 5.25 15.57 14.07
N ASN A 105 6.19 15.84 13.17
CA ASN A 105 6.36 17.16 12.56
C ASN A 105 5.27 17.50 11.53
N ASN A 106 4.20 16.70 11.42
CA ASN A 106 3.03 17.05 10.62
C ASN A 106 1.81 17.19 11.52
N LYS A 107 1.38 18.44 11.65
CA LYS A 107 0.00 18.82 11.98
C LYS A 107 -0.93 18.38 10.85
N ASP A 108 -1.08 17.08 10.64
CA ASP A 108 -2.26 16.58 9.96
C ASP A 108 -3.38 16.63 10.99
N LYS A 109 -4.19 17.69 10.86
CA LYS A 109 -5.39 17.91 11.65
C LYS A 109 -6.18 16.61 11.70
N GLU A 110 -6.18 15.96 12.86
CA GLU A 110 -7.30 15.12 13.28
C GLU A 110 -8.53 16.02 13.28
N THR A 111 -9.32 15.98 12.21
CA THR A 111 -10.73 16.36 12.30
C THR A 111 -11.45 15.22 12.99
N LYS A 112 -11.28 15.14 14.31
CA LYS A 112 -12.24 14.51 15.22
C LYS A 112 -13.14 15.64 15.72
N ASP A 113 -14.31 15.77 15.12
CA ASP A 113 -15.54 16.18 15.83
C ASP A 113 -16.45 14.95 15.68
N GLU A 114 -16.49 14.04 16.66
CA GLU A 114 -17.32 14.15 17.86
C GLU A 114 -18.70 14.76 17.62
N THR A 115 -19.65 13.84 17.41
CA THR A 115 -20.88 13.72 18.19
C THR A 115 -21.83 14.92 18.21
N THR A 116 -23.01 14.72 17.62
CA THR A 116 -24.27 15.17 18.25
C THR A 116 -25.37 14.15 17.97
N HIS A 117 -25.52 13.20 18.89
CA HIS A 117 -26.83 12.65 19.22
C HIS A 117 -27.55 13.68 20.09
N GLU A 118 -28.71 14.16 19.64
CA GLU A 118 -29.90 14.58 20.40
C GLU A 118 -30.87 15.23 19.39
N THR A 119 -32.19 15.22 19.46
CA THR A 119 -33.23 14.53 20.22
C THR A 119 -34.53 15.07 19.58
N THR A 120 -35.49 14.19 19.27
CA THR A 120 -36.94 14.42 19.25
C THR A 120 -37.50 15.71 18.62
N LYS A 121 -38.28 15.56 17.53
CA LYS A 121 -39.67 16.09 17.49
C LYS A 121 -40.61 15.13 16.76
N ASN A 122 -41.30 14.38 17.58
CA ASN A 122 -42.58 13.75 17.30
C ASN A 122 -43.64 14.86 17.14
N SER A 123 -44.40 14.85 16.04
CA SER A 123 -45.81 15.32 15.88
C SER A 123 -46.06 15.63 14.40
N LEU A 124 -46.91 14.83 13.73
CA LEU A 124 -48.33 15.12 13.50
C LEU A 124 -48.49 16.35 12.57
N ILE A 125 -49.02 16.22 11.35
CA ILE A 125 -50.46 16.18 11.09
C ILE A 125 -50.67 15.86 9.58
N LEU A 126 -51.60 14.92 9.36
CA LEU A 126 -52.49 14.67 8.20
C LEU A 126 -52.03 15.07 6.78
#